data_AF-A0A1A8TJN0-F1
#
_entry.id   AF-A0A1A8TJN0-F1
#
_cell.length_a   1.000
_cell.length_b   1.000
_cell.length_c   1.000
_cell.angle_alpha   90.00
_cell.angle_beta   90.00
_cell.angle_gamma   90.00
#
_symmetry.space_group_name_H-M   'P 1'
#
loop_
_entity.id
_entity.type
_entity.pdbx_description
1 polymer ?
#
loop_
_entity_poly.entity_id
_entity_poly.type
_entity_poly.pdbx_seq_one_letter_code
_entity_poly.pdbx_strand_id
1 'polypeptide(L)'
;MNKLLMALSASVLSPMVLAKPTIVTSIKPVSMVVEAIAGDRANIEQIVSSTASPHDFAMRPSDLRKIGQADVVVWVGESLERFLEKPLENAGKEKSSIEWLTLNGMTLENFAKGHDHDHHHGDEEDHGHMEEVDHHEDDHHDEDHEEHHHDDGHHHEGVNPHVWMLPNNAKVLAEAVTKRLSKLDAANASYYQANLQTFETKLAATDAQIKKAMQAVHGVPYIVFHDGYGYFEHHYGLNHAGAITVSPERQPGAKKVAELREEITEHNVKCVFSEPQFSPAIVKTLLSGTKVNTAVLDPLGSDIKLSPNAYFDFLKSLSHQFSSCLK
;
A
#
# COMPACT_ATOMS: atom_id res chain seq x y z
N MET A 1 -8.91 -81.29 23.95
CA MET A 1 -8.20 -80.04 24.27
C MET A 1 -8.31 -79.10 23.08
N ASN A 2 -9.38 -78.29 22.98
CA ASN A 2 -9.54 -77.31 21.91
C ASN A 2 -8.90 -75.98 22.35
N LYS A 3 -7.83 -75.56 21.67
CA LYS A 3 -7.23 -74.24 21.85
C LYS A 3 -7.99 -73.24 20.99
N LEU A 4 -8.73 -72.34 21.64
CA LEU A 4 -9.39 -71.20 21.01
C LEU A 4 -8.34 -70.11 20.80
N LEU A 5 -7.97 -69.84 19.54
CA LEU A 5 -7.13 -68.71 19.15
C LEU A 5 -8.00 -67.46 19.03
N MET A 6 -7.90 -66.55 20.00
CA MET A 6 -8.39 -65.17 19.86
C MET A 6 -7.40 -64.40 18.96
N ALA A 7 -7.82 -64.08 17.75
CA ALA A 7 -7.14 -63.10 16.91
C ALA A 7 -7.48 -61.69 17.42
N LEU A 8 -6.50 -61.00 17.99
CA LEU A 8 -6.60 -59.60 18.39
C LEU A 8 -6.38 -58.73 17.15
N SER A 9 -7.45 -58.22 16.54
CA SER A 9 -7.36 -57.25 15.44
C SER A 9 -6.93 -55.89 16.01
N ALA A 10 -5.65 -55.54 15.85
CA ALA A 10 -5.14 -54.21 16.14
C ALA A 10 -5.54 -53.26 14.99
N SER A 11 -6.58 -52.46 15.19
CA SER A 11 -6.93 -51.35 14.30
C SER A 11 -5.88 -50.25 14.42
N VAL A 12 -5.03 -50.13 13.40
CA VAL A 12 -4.06 -49.03 13.29
C VAL A 12 -4.83 -47.77 12.88
N LEU A 13 -5.15 -46.89 13.84
CA LEU A 13 -5.57 -45.52 13.51
C LEU A 13 -4.37 -44.79 12.90
N SER A 14 -4.40 -44.59 11.59
CA SER A 14 -3.47 -43.66 10.93
C SER A 14 -3.86 -42.23 11.33
N PRO A 15 -2.93 -41.37 11.76
CA PRO A 15 -3.25 -39.99 12.05
C PRO A 15 -3.74 -39.31 10.77
N MET A 16 -4.96 -38.78 10.81
CA MET A 16 -5.53 -38.00 9.72
C MET A 16 -4.77 -36.67 9.68
N VAL A 17 -3.85 -36.52 8.72
CA VAL A 17 -3.18 -35.23 8.49
C VAL A 17 -4.21 -34.31 7.82
N LEU A 18 -4.69 -33.33 8.57
CA LEU A 18 -5.51 -32.25 8.01
C LEU A 18 -4.68 -31.47 6.98
N ALA A 19 -5.27 -31.18 5.83
CA ALA A 19 -4.63 -30.36 4.81
C ALA A 19 -4.43 -28.94 5.35
N LYS A 20 -3.26 -28.35 5.08
CA LYS A 20 -2.97 -26.96 5.46
C LYS A 20 -3.93 -26.01 4.73
N PRO A 21 -4.52 -25.01 5.41
CA PRO A 21 -5.28 -23.96 4.75
C PRO A 21 -4.43 -23.26 3.69
N THR A 22 -5.04 -22.92 2.56
CA THR A 22 -4.41 -22.12 1.50
C THR A 22 -4.89 -20.68 1.63
N ILE A 23 -3.95 -19.77 1.88
CA ILE A 23 -4.18 -18.34 2.05
C ILE A 23 -3.62 -17.62 0.83
N VAL A 24 -4.46 -16.86 0.15
CA VAL A 24 -4.01 -15.98 -0.93
C VAL A 24 -3.92 -14.56 -0.42
N THR A 25 -2.81 -13.88 -0.70
CA THR A 25 -2.55 -12.51 -0.26
C THR A 25 -2.39 -11.58 -1.45
N SER A 26 -2.89 -10.34 -1.35
CA SER A 26 -2.80 -9.38 -2.46
C SER A 26 -1.35 -8.97 -2.73
N ILE A 27 -0.71 -8.34 -1.74
CA ILE A 27 0.63 -7.75 -1.83
C ILE A 27 1.59 -8.36 -0.81
N LYS A 28 2.88 -8.07 -0.97
CA LYS A 28 3.93 -8.64 -0.11
C LYS A 28 3.80 -8.24 1.36
N PRO A 29 3.53 -6.96 1.73
CA PRO A 29 3.35 -6.60 3.14
C PRO A 29 2.23 -7.39 3.84
N VAL A 30 1.11 -7.63 3.15
CA VAL A 30 0.04 -8.51 3.63
C VAL A 30 0.57 -9.93 3.85
N SER A 31 1.33 -10.46 2.89
CA SER A 31 1.98 -11.77 2.99
C SER A 31 2.89 -11.88 4.21
N MET A 32 3.66 -10.83 4.52
CA MET A 32 4.56 -10.81 5.68
C MET A 32 3.82 -10.91 7.01
N VAL A 33 2.69 -10.21 7.15
CA VAL A 33 1.85 -10.29 8.35
C VAL A 33 1.20 -11.68 8.45
N VAL A 34 0.67 -12.20 7.35
CA VAL A 34 0.06 -13.53 7.31
C VAL A 34 1.09 -14.62 7.64
N GLU A 35 2.30 -14.56 7.09
CA GLU A 35 3.39 -15.51 7.38
C GLU A 35 3.77 -15.51 8.87
N ALA A 36 3.83 -14.34 9.50
CA ALA A 36 4.17 -14.25 10.91
C ALA A 36 3.15 -14.95 11.82
N ILE A 37 1.90 -15.07 11.38
CA ILE A 37 0.83 -15.77 12.11
C ILE A 37 0.73 -17.22 11.70
N ALA A 38 0.65 -17.49 10.39
CA ALA A 38 0.34 -18.80 9.85
C ALA A 38 1.56 -19.74 9.84
N GLY A 39 2.76 -19.20 9.64
CA GLY A 39 4.01 -19.93 9.55
C GLY A 39 3.91 -21.18 8.67
N ASP A 40 4.43 -22.30 9.16
CA ASP A 40 4.43 -23.58 8.45
C ASP A 40 3.06 -24.29 8.46
N ARG A 41 2.01 -23.71 9.05
CA ARG A 41 0.68 -24.31 9.15
C ARG A 41 -0.30 -23.91 8.05
N ALA A 42 0.08 -22.98 7.17
CA ALA A 42 -0.70 -22.65 5.98
C ALA A 42 0.20 -22.62 4.73
N ASN A 43 -0.42 -22.73 3.56
CA ASN A 43 0.22 -22.41 2.28
C ASN A 43 -0.12 -20.95 1.96
N ILE A 44 0.87 -20.12 1.66
CA ILE A 44 0.67 -18.69 1.35
C ILE A 44 1.05 -18.44 -0.10
N GLU A 45 0.13 -17.84 -0.86
CA GLU A 45 0.34 -17.48 -2.26
C GLU A 45 0.03 -16.00 -2.50
N GLN A 46 1.01 -15.26 -3.01
CA GLN A 46 0.88 -13.84 -3.32
C GLN A 46 0.36 -13.61 -4.76
N ILE A 47 -0.50 -12.61 -4.95
CA ILE A 47 -1.05 -12.20 -6.26
C ILE A 47 -0.10 -11.22 -6.97
N VAL A 48 0.04 -10.01 -6.43
CA VAL A 48 0.84 -8.93 -7.03
C VAL A 48 2.31 -9.22 -6.75
N SER A 49 3.14 -9.41 -7.77
CA SER A 49 4.59 -9.60 -7.56
C SER A 49 5.22 -8.37 -6.95
N SER A 50 6.28 -8.52 -6.14
CA SER A 50 6.89 -7.38 -5.43
C SER A 50 7.46 -6.27 -6.33
N THR A 51 7.75 -6.58 -7.60
CA THR A 51 8.22 -5.61 -8.60
C THR A 51 7.09 -4.92 -9.37
N ALA A 52 5.83 -5.32 -9.16
CA ALA A 52 4.68 -4.71 -9.82
C ALA A 52 3.98 -3.75 -8.86
N SER A 53 3.48 -2.64 -9.40
CA SER A 53 2.62 -1.71 -8.68
C SER A 53 1.26 -2.36 -8.40
N PRO A 54 0.72 -2.24 -7.18
CA PRO A 54 -0.65 -2.68 -6.89
C PRO A 54 -1.71 -1.70 -7.43
N HIS A 55 -1.32 -0.49 -7.85
CA HIS A 55 -2.26 0.51 -8.36
C HIS A 55 -2.73 0.22 -9.81
N ASP A 56 -1.96 -0.54 -10.59
CA ASP A 56 -2.28 -0.91 -11.99
C ASP A 56 -1.90 -2.36 -12.29
N PHE A 57 -2.30 -3.28 -11.41
CA PHE A 57 -1.99 -4.69 -11.60
C PHE A 57 -2.98 -5.39 -12.55
N ALA A 58 -2.47 -5.87 -13.68
CA ALA A 58 -3.21 -6.74 -14.59
C ALA A 58 -3.15 -8.20 -14.13
N MET A 59 -4.27 -8.72 -13.61
CA MET A 59 -4.36 -10.13 -13.20
C MET A 59 -4.22 -11.10 -14.36
N ARG A 60 -3.57 -12.24 -14.10
CA ARG A 60 -3.46 -13.34 -15.06
C ARG A 60 -4.49 -14.44 -14.75
N PRO A 61 -4.82 -15.32 -15.71
CA PRO A 61 -5.65 -16.49 -15.45
C PRO A 61 -5.14 -17.39 -14.32
N SER A 62 -3.83 -17.43 -14.07
CA SER A 62 -3.25 -18.13 -12.93
C SER A 62 -3.66 -17.52 -11.60
N ASP A 63 -3.74 -16.20 -11.51
CA ASP A 63 -4.07 -15.49 -10.27
C ASP A 63 -5.56 -15.70 -9.93
N LEU A 64 -6.44 -15.73 -10.94
CA LEU A 64 -7.85 -16.12 -10.77
C LEU A 64 -8.00 -17.55 -10.23
N ARG A 65 -7.15 -18.49 -10.67
CA ARG A 65 -7.15 -19.86 -10.13
C ARG A 65 -6.75 -19.90 -8.66
N LYS A 66 -5.75 -19.10 -8.25
CA LYS A 66 -5.35 -18.99 -6.84
C LYS A 66 -6.53 -18.55 -5.99
N ILE A 67 -7.24 -17.49 -6.41
CA ILE A 67 -8.42 -16.97 -5.71
C ILE A 67 -9.50 -18.06 -5.57
N GLY A 68 -9.80 -18.79 -6.65
CA GLY A 68 -10.79 -19.87 -6.62
C GLY A 68 -10.43 -21.01 -5.66
N GLN A 69 -9.15 -21.33 -5.52
CA GLN A 69 -8.64 -22.41 -4.67
C GLN A 69 -8.38 -22.00 -3.21
N ALA A 70 -8.34 -20.71 -2.91
CA ALA A 70 -8.02 -20.20 -1.57
C ALA A 70 -9.12 -20.54 -0.54
N ASP A 71 -8.73 -20.91 0.68
CA ASP A 71 -9.66 -20.97 1.81
C ASP A 71 -9.99 -19.57 2.35
N VAL A 72 -9.04 -18.64 2.23
CA VAL A 72 -9.19 -17.22 2.56
C VAL A 72 -8.32 -16.38 1.63
N VAL A 73 -8.85 -15.24 1.19
CA VAL A 73 -8.08 -14.17 0.54
C VAL A 73 -7.90 -13.02 1.52
N VAL A 74 -6.68 -12.50 1.63
CA VAL A 74 -6.35 -11.34 2.47
C VAL A 74 -5.82 -10.23 1.58
N TRP A 75 -6.46 -9.06 1.63
CA TRP A 75 -6.17 -7.94 0.74
C TRP A 75 -6.39 -6.61 1.46
N VAL A 76 -5.86 -5.51 0.91
CA VAL A 76 -5.96 -4.20 1.57
C VAL A 76 -7.39 -3.67 1.44
N GLY A 77 -7.91 -3.63 0.22
CA GLY A 77 -9.30 -3.31 -0.07
C GLY A 77 -9.48 -2.62 -1.41
N GLU A 78 -10.72 -2.26 -1.73
CA GLU A 78 -11.10 -1.70 -3.03
C GLU A 78 -10.24 -0.48 -3.43
N SER A 79 -9.95 0.41 -2.47
CA SER A 79 -9.22 1.65 -2.78
C SER A 79 -7.78 1.45 -3.24
N LEU A 80 -7.22 0.23 -3.11
CA LEU A 80 -5.92 -0.14 -3.65
C LEU A 80 -6.05 -1.16 -4.77
N GLU A 81 -6.72 -2.28 -4.48
CA GLU A 81 -6.72 -3.45 -5.36
C GLU A 81 -8.12 -3.70 -5.96
N ARG A 82 -8.76 -2.67 -6.51
CA ARG A 82 -10.07 -2.75 -7.20
C ARG A 82 -10.17 -3.93 -8.19
N PHE A 83 -9.05 -4.32 -8.80
CA PHE A 83 -9.00 -5.49 -9.67
C PHE A 83 -9.41 -6.81 -8.98
N LEU A 84 -9.41 -6.90 -7.64
CA LEU A 84 -9.80 -8.10 -6.88
C LEU A 84 -11.30 -8.23 -6.63
N GLU A 85 -12.10 -7.16 -6.71
CA GLU A 85 -13.53 -7.20 -6.37
C GLU A 85 -14.31 -8.25 -7.16
N LYS A 86 -14.38 -8.08 -8.49
CA LYS A 86 -15.10 -9.01 -9.38
C LYS A 86 -14.58 -10.44 -9.27
N PRO A 87 -13.26 -10.73 -9.24
CA PRO A 87 -12.76 -12.07 -8.98
C PRO A 87 -13.22 -12.68 -7.65
N LEU A 88 -13.22 -11.89 -6.58
CA LEU A 88 -13.67 -12.36 -5.26
C LEU A 88 -15.16 -12.67 -5.26
N GLU A 89 -15.97 -11.82 -5.88
CA GLU A 89 -17.41 -12.03 -6.09
C GLU A 89 -17.66 -13.30 -6.92
N ASN A 90 -17.05 -13.40 -8.10
CA ASN A 90 -17.21 -14.53 -9.02
C ASN A 90 -16.76 -15.87 -8.40
N ALA A 91 -15.75 -15.84 -7.53
CA ALA A 91 -15.29 -17.03 -6.81
C ALA A 91 -16.10 -17.33 -5.54
N GLY A 92 -17.10 -16.51 -5.20
CA GLY A 92 -17.90 -16.63 -3.98
C GLY A 92 -17.08 -16.42 -2.70
N LYS A 93 -16.00 -15.63 -2.77
CA LYS A 93 -15.03 -15.44 -1.69
C LYS A 93 -15.29 -14.23 -0.80
N GLU A 94 -16.22 -13.35 -1.14
CA GLU A 94 -16.51 -12.10 -0.40
C GLU A 94 -16.65 -12.30 1.13
N LYS A 95 -17.37 -13.34 1.56
CA LYS A 95 -17.57 -13.64 2.99
C LYS A 95 -16.36 -14.32 3.63
N SER A 96 -15.53 -14.96 2.81
CA SER A 96 -14.32 -15.66 3.26
C SER A 96 -13.09 -14.76 3.29
N SER A 97 -13.08 -13.65 2.56
CA SER A 97 -11.96 -12.71 2.52
C SER A 97 -11.81 -11.90 3.80
N ILE A 98 -10.61 -11.37 3.99
CA ILE A 98 -10.28 -10.33 4.96
C ILE A 98 -9.89 -9.09 4.17
N GLU A 99 -10.73 -8.07 4.22
CA GLU A 99 -10.44 -6.75 3.67
C GLU A 99 -9.88 -5.86 4.78
N TRP A 100 -8.59 -5.54 4.71
CA TRP A 100 -7.86 -4.88 5.80
C TRP A 100 -8.46 -3.52 6.17
N LEU A 101 -8.81 -2.69 5.19
CA LEU A 101 -9.35 -1.34 5.39
C LEU A 101 -10.67 -1.32 6.19
N THR A 102 -11.44 -2.40 6.14
CA THR A 102 -12.74 -2.52 6.81
C THR A 102 -12.65 -3.10 8.23
N LEU A 103 -11.46 -3.50 8.67
CA LEU A 103 -11.30 -4.11 9.98
C LEU A 103 -11.57 -3.09 11.10
N ASN A 104 -12.28 -3.54 12.13
CA ASN A 104 -12.48 -2.73 13.33
C ASN A 104 -11.14 -2.49 14.04
N GLY A 105 -10.89 -1.24 14.45
CA GLY A 105 -9.65 -0.84 15.13
C GLY A 105 -8.57 -0.27 14.22
N MET A 106 -8.83 -0.16 12.90
CA MET A 106 -7.94 0.51 11.96
C MET A 106 -7.80 1.99 12.28
N THR A 107 -6.57 2.51 12.12
CA THR A 107 -6.31 3.95 12.02
C THR A 107 -6.23 4.29 10.53
N LEU A 108 -7.12 5.16 10.09
CA LEU A 108 -7.24 5.58 8.70
C LEU A 108 -6.83 7.05 8.56
N GLU A 109 -6.09 7.34 7.50
CA GLU A 109 -5.65 8.68 7.14
C GLU A 109 -6.16 8.97 5.73
N ASN A 110 -6.45 10.23 5.43
CA ASN A 110 -6.69 10.65 4.06
C ASN A 110 -5.34 11.02 3.42
N PHE A 111 -5.28 11.06 2.09
CA PHE A 111 -4.15 11.69 1.41
C PHE A 111 -3.95 13.13 1.93
N ALA A 112 -2.69 13.57 1.97
CA ALA A 112 -2.41 14.94 2.36
C ALA A 112 -3.15 15.86 1.38
N LYS A 113 -3.96 16.80 1.90
CA LYS A 113 -4.46 17.89 1.06
C LYS A 113 -3.21 18.64 0.61
N GLY A 114 -2.92 18.59 -0.69
CA GLY A 114 -1.82 19.37 -1.27
C GLY A 114 -1.90 20.79 -0.75
N HIS A 115 -0.75 21.38 -0.41
CA HIS A 115 -0.70 22.79 -0.04
C HIS A 115 -1.27 23.61 -1.21
N ASP A 116 -2.51 24.07 -1.09
CA ASP A 116 -3.07 25.11 -1.93
C ASP A 116 -2.25 26.37 -1.65
N HIS A 117 -1.28 26.64 -2.51
CA HIS A 117 -0.86 28.00 -2.73
C HIS A 117 -2.00 28.67 -3.49
N ASP A 118 -2.94 29.21 -2.73
CA ASP A 118 -3.85 30.26 -3.19
C ASP A 118 -2.98 31.42 -3.70
N HIS A 119 -2.59 31.35 -4.97
CA HIS A 119 -2.15 32.51 -5.71
C HIS A 119 -3.38 33.40 -5.87
N HIS A 120 -3.61 34.25 -4.86
CA HIS A 120 -4.37 35.48 -5.01
C HIS A 120 -3.68 36.30 -6.11
N HIS A 121 -4.10 36.06 -7.35
CA HIS A 121 -3.96 37.04 -8.40
C HIS A 121 -4.90 38.18 -8.02
N GLY A 122 -4.33 39.19 -7.37
CA GLY A 122 -4.93 40.51 -7.34
C GLY A 122 -4.93 41.02 -8.77
N ASP A 123 -6.03 40.79 -9.47
CA ASP A 123 -6.32 41.49 -10.73
C ASP A 123 -6.57 42.95 -10.37
N GLU A 124 -5.57 43.78 -10.62
CA GLU A 124 -5.76 45.21 -10.73
C GLU A 124 -6.62 45.47 -11.98
N GLU A 125 -7.86 45.89 -11.74
CA GLU A 125 -8.71 46.47 -12.77
C GLU A 125 -8.17 47.84 -13.19
N ASP A 126 -7.55 47.90 -14.36
CA ASP A 126 -7.56 49.09 -15.21
C ASP A 126 -7.61 48.62 -16.67
N HIS A 127 -8.74 48.87 -17.35
CA HIS A 127 -8.78 49.60 -18.63
C HIS A 127 -10.21 49.69 -19.21
N GLY A 128 -10.76 50.91 -19.15
CA GLY A 128 -11.29 51.64 -20.30
C GLY A 128 -12.51 51.09 -21.06
N HIS A 129 -13.70 51.50 -20.66
CA HIS A 129 -14.87 51.56 -21.54
C HIS A 129 -14.72 52.70 -22.57
N MET A 130 -14.94 52.42 -23.86
CA MET A 130 -15.61 53.32 -24.82
C MET A 130 -16.39 52.53 -25.90
N GLU A 131 -17.48 53.17 -26.30
CA GLU A 131 -18.75 52.76 -26.94
C GLU A 131 -18.78 52.06 -28.32
N GLU A 132 -19.86 51.25 -28.48
CA GLU A 132 -20.85 51.04 -29.57
C GLU A 132 -20.44 50.96 -31.06
N VAL A 133 -21.03 49.99 -31.81
CA VAL A 133 -22.16 50.15 -32.77
C VAL A 133 -22.73 48.77 -33.22
N ASP A 134 -24.05 48.76 -33.42
CA ASP A 134 -25.09 47.81 -33.88
C ASP A 134 -24.90 46.67 -34.91
N HIS A 135 -25.75 45.65 -34.67
CA HIS A 135 -26.58 44.75 -35.52
C HIS A 135 -25.98 43.88 -36.67
N HIS A 136 -26.27 42.56 -36.64
CA HIS A 136 -27.19 41.87 -37.58
C HIS A 136 -27.49 40.41 -37.17
N GLU A 137 -28.69 39.94 -37.55
CA GLU A 137 -29.34 38.66 -37.27
C GLU A 137 -28.81 37.46 -38.12
N ASP A 138 -29.13 36.27 -37.60
CA ASP A 138 -29.27 34.95 -38.25
C ASP A 138 -28.04 34.24 -38.85
N ASP A 139 -27.59 33.18 -38.18
CA ASP A 139 -27.70 31.83 -38.74
C ASP A 139 -27.51 30.76 -37.64
N HIS A 140 -28.49 29.86 -37.55
CA HIS A 140 -28.48 28.69 -36.68
C HIS A 140 -27.49 27.66 -37.21
N HIS A 141 -26.35 27.52 -36.53
CA HIS A 141 -25.54 26.31 -36.59
C HIS A 141 -25.69 25.54 -35.29
N ASP A 142 -26.39 24.40 -35.39
CA ASP A 142 -26.29 23.29 -34.45
C ASP A 142 -24.83 22.83 -34.43
N GLU A 143 -24.07 23.30 -33.44
CA GLU A 143 -22.85 22.64 -33.02
C GLU A 143 -23.15 21.91 -31.72
N ASP A 144 -23.06 20.58 -31.81
CA ASP A 144 -23.00 19.68 -30.67
C ASP A 144 -22.05 20.27 -29.62
N HIS A 145 -22.62 20.79 -28.53
CA HIS A 145 -21.89 21.03 -27.31
C HIS A 145 -21.54 19.66 -26.74
N GLU A 146 -20.46 19.07 -27.26
CA GLU A 146 -19.67 18.13 -26.48
C GLU A 146 -19.29 18.86 -25.20
N GLU A 147 -19.88 18.43 -24.09
CA GLU A 147 -19.42 18.76 -22.75
C GLU A 147 -17.96 18.31 -22.67
N HIS A 148 -17.06 19.24 -22.98
CA HIS A 148 -15.67 19.17 -22.60
C HIS A 148 -15.64 19.15 -21.08
N HIS A 149 -15.76 17.95 -20.51
CA HIS A 149 -15.23 17.64 -19.21
C HIS A 149 -13.73 17.94 -19.26
N HIS A 150 -13.40 19.17 -18.92
CA HIS A 150 -12.08 19.56 -18.49
C HIS A 150 -11.78 18.71 -17.26
N ASP A 151 -11.07 17.61 -17.50
CA ASP A 151 -10.51 16.73 -16.48
C ASP A 151 -9.27 17.42 -15.89
N ASP A 152 -9.50 18.61 -15.32
CA ASP A 152 -8.50 19.40 -14.63
C ASP A 152 -8.36 18.85 -13.21
N GLY A 153 -7.30 18.06 -13.00
CA GLY A 153 -6.68 17.84 -11.70
C GLY A 153 -7.54 17.08 -10.69
N HIS A 154 -7.64 15.76 -10.84
CA HIS A 154 -8.05 14.91 -9.71
C HIS A 154 -7.00 14.97 -8.60
N HIS A 155 -7.18 15.90 -7.65
CA HIS A 155 -6.70 15.74 -6.29
C HIS A 155 -7.28 14.42 -5.78
N HIS A 156 -6.44 13.51 -5.30
CA HIS A 156 -6.91 12.24 -4.75
C HIS A 156 -7.59 12.51 -3.40
N GLU A 157 -8.88 12.81 -3.45
CA GLU A 157 -9.72 12.83 -2.26
C GLU A 157 -10.03 11.39 -1.84
N GLY A 158 -9.82 11.08 -0.56
CA GLY A 158 -10.19 9.78 0.01
C GLY A 158 -9.17 9.22 0.99
N VAL A 159 -9.50 8.04 1.51
CA VAL A 159 -8.67 7.30 2.46
C VAL A 159 -7.41 6.79 1.75
N ASN A 160 -6.25 7.11 2.31
CA ASN A 160 -4.97 6.60 1.86
C ASN A 160 -4.94 5.06 2.08
N PRO A 161 -4.77 4.25 1.03
CA PRO A 161 -4.82 2.80 1.15
C PRO A 161 -3.55 2.18 1.76
N HIS A 162 -2.47 2.93 1.95
CA HIS A 162 -1.14 2.38 2.28
C HIS A 162 -0.96 1.99 3.75
N VAL A 163 -1.99 1.36 4.33
CA VAL A 163 -2.17 1.08 5.76
C VAL A 163 -1.13 0.15 6.37
N TRP A 164 -0.43 -0.64 5.56
CA TRP A 164 0.57 -1.61 6.03
C TRP A 164 1.84 -0.96 6.56
N MET A 165 1.99 0.35 6.41
CA MET A 165 3.14 1.09 6.93
C MET A 165 2.94 1.56 8.37
N LEU A 166 1.73 1.48 8.92
CA LEU A 166 1.47 1.74 10.33
C LEU A 166 1.54 0.45 11.16
N PRO A 167 2.44 0.35 12.16
CA PRO A 167 2.56 -0.84 13.02
C PRO A 167 1.21 -1.27 13.63
N ASN A 168 0.42 -0.33 14.16
CA ASN A 168 -0.88 -0.65 14.77
C ASN A 168 -1.86 -1.28 13.78
N ASN A 169 -1.89 -0.85 12.52
CA ASN A 169 -2.75 -1.46 11.50
C ASN A 169 -2.33 -2.90 11.19
N ALA A 170 -1.03 -3.20 11.21
CA ALA A 170 -0.55 -4.58 11.04
C ALA A 170 -0.90 -5.48 12.22
N LYS A 171 -0.94 -4.93 13.44
CA LYS A 171 -1.49 -5.65 14.59
C LYS A 171 -2.98 -6.02 14.36
N VAL A 172 -3.80 -5.07 13.88
CA VAL A 172 -5.22 -5.33 13.58
C VAL A 172 -5.38 -6.44 12.54
N LEU A 173 -4.57 -6.45 11.48
CA LEU A 173 -4.58 -7.53 10.50
C LEU A 173 -4.15 -8.87 11.13
N ALA A 174 -3.08 -8.88 11.92
CA ALA A 174 -2.58 -10.08 12.58
C ALA A 174 -3.64 -10.74 13.48
N GLU A 175 -4.41 -9.94 14.23
CA GLU A 175 -5.54 -10.40 15.05
C GLU A 175 -6.65 -11.02 14.18
N ALA A 176 -7.02 -10.35 13.08
CA ALA A 176 -8.05 -10.83 12.15
C ALA A 176 -7.65 -12.15 11.48
N VAL A 177 -6.40 -12.25 11.03
CA VAL A 177 -5.84 -13.48 10.43
C VAL A 177 -5.81 -14.61 11.46
N THR A 178 -5.37 -14.34 12.69
CA THR A 178 -5.35 -15.33 13.79
C THR A 178 -6.74 -15.89 14.05
N LYS A 179 -7.75 -15.00 14.12
CA LYS A 179 -9.15 -15.38 14.33
C LYS A 179 -9.70 -16.22 13.17
N ARG A 180 -9.34 -15.88 11.92
CA ARG A 180 -9.77 -16.64 10.74
C ARG A 180 -9.13 -18.02 10.70
N LEU A 181 -7.81 -18.10 10.89
CA LEU A 181 -7.10 -19.38 10.85
C LEU A 181 -7.49 -20.30 12.00
N SER A 182 -7.70 -19.77 13.21
CA SER A 182 -8.20 -20.58 14.33
C SER A 182 -9.59 -21.18 14.09
N LYS A 183 -10.39 -20.59 13.19
CA LYS A 183 -11.69 -21.16 12.77
C LYS A 183 -11.52 -22.20 11.66
N LEU A 184 -10.65 -21.95 10.69
CA LEU A 184 -10.40 -22.84 9.56
C LEU A 184 -9.61 -24.10 9.97
N ASP A 185 -8.69 -23.95 10.91
CA ASP A 185 -7.80 -25.00 11.42
C ASP A 185 -7.75 -24.96 12.96
N ALA A 186 -8.84 -25.41 13.58
CA ALA A 186 -9.01 -25.41 15.02
C ALA A 186 -7.94 -26.25 15.77
N ALA A 187 -7.35 -27.26 15.10
CA ALA A 187 -6.30 -28.08 15.68
C ALA A 187 -4.99 -27.28 15.92
N ASN A 188 -4.75 -26.24 15.13
CA ASN A 188 -3.59 -25.36 15.26
C ASN A 188 -3.92 -23.99 15.89
N ALA A 189 -5.11 -23.80 16.48
CA ALA A 189 -5.51 -22.51 17.06
C ALA A 189 -4.53 -21.97 18.13
N SER A 190 -3.99 -22.83 18.99
CA SER A 190 -2.99 -22.42 20.01
C SER A 190 -1.67 -21.97 19.38
N TYR A 191 -1.29 -22.55 18.25
CA TYR A 191 -0.11 -22.14 17.48
C TYR A 191 -0.28 -20.73 16.93
N TYR A 192 -1.41 -20.43 16.28
CA TYR A 192 -1.68 -19.09 15.74
C TYR A 192 -1.74 -18.03 16.86
N GLN A 193 -2.34 -18.37 18.01
CA GLN A 193 -2.42 -17.46 19.15
C GLN A 193 -1.04 -17.16 19.76
N ALA A 194 -0.15 -18.16 19.85
CA ALA A 194 1.21 -17.97 20.33
C ALA A 194 2.05 -17.12 19.35
N ASN A 195 1.84 -17.31 18.06
CA ASN A 195 2.47 -16.49 17.01
C ASN A 195 1.98 -15.04 17.07
N LEU A 196 0.68 -14.79 17.31
CA LEU A 196 0.15 -13.44 17.52
C LEU A 196 0.84 -12.73 18.69
N GLN A 197 0.95 -13.38 19.86
CA GLN A 197 1.63 -12.78 21.02
C GLN A 197 3.10 -12.46 20.72
N THR A 198 3.78 -13.34 19.99
CA THR A 198 5.16 -13.13 19.53
C THR A 198 5.24 -11.96 18.56
N PHE A 199 4.29 -11.86 17.63
CA PHE A 199 4.20 -10.79 16.65
C PHE A 199 4.02 -9.44 17.34
N GLU A 200 3.06 -9.31 18.25
CA GLU A 200 2.79 -8.07 18.99
C GLU A 200 4.01 -7.60 19.80
N THR A 201 4.69 -8.53 20.48
CA THR A 201 5.89 -8.21 21.27
C THR A 201 7.02 -7.70 20.39
N LYS A 202 7.29 -8.38 19.26
CA LYS A 202 8.34 -7.98 18.31
C LYS A 202 7.98 -6.68 17.58
N LEU A 203 6.71 -6.47 17.29
CA LEU A 203 6.21 -5.27 16.66
C LEU A 203 6.45 -4.06 17.55
N ALA A 204 6.07 -4.13 18.83
CA ALA A 204 6.29 -3.06 19.79
C ALA A 204 7.79 -2.74 19.97
N ALA A 205 8.64 -3.77 20.04
CA ALA A 205 10.08 -3.59 20.14
C ALA A 205 10.68 -2.95 18.87
N THR A 206 10.24 -3.39 17.69
CA THR A 206 10.69 -2.85 16.40
C THR A 206 10.24 -1.40 16.23
N ASP A 207 8.99 -1.10 16.61
CA ASP A 207 8.44 0.24 16.55
C ASP A 207 9.22 1.22 17.42
N ALA A 208 9.50 0.85 18.68
CA ALA A 208 10.30 1.66 19.59
C ALA A 208 11.73 1.90 19.06
N GLN A 209 12.34 0.90 18.42
CA GLN A 209 13.66 1.03 17.79
C GLN A 209 13.64 2.01 16.62
N ILE A 210 12.65 1.91 15.73
CA ILE A 210 12.52 2.80 14.57
C ILE A 210 12.23 4.22 15.04
N LYS A 211 11.32 4.40 16.00
CA LYS A 211 11.01 5.73 16.56
C LYS A 211 12.24 6.42 17.11
N LYS A 212 13.11 5.70 17.83
CA LYS A 212 14.39 6.23 18.30
C LYS A 212 15.34 6.57 17.14
N ALA A 213 15.42 5.73 16.11
CA ALA A 213 16.29 5.98 14.96
C ALA A 213 15.85 7.18 14.12
N MET A 214 14.54 7.40 13.95
CA MET A 214 13.98 8.48 13.13
C MET A 214 14.10 9.87 13.78
N GLN A 215 14.34 9.95 15.08
CA GLN A 215 14.63 11.23 15.75
C GLN A 215 15.81 12.00 15.12
N ALA A 216 16.77 11.29 14.51
CA ALA A 216 17.91 11.92 13.84
C ALA A 216 17.51 12.70 12.57
N VAL A 217 16.30 12.49 12.03
CA VAL A 217 15.86 13.02 10.74
C VAL A 217 14.48 13.70 10.78
N HIS A 218 13.89 13.86 11.98
CA HIS A 218 12.51 14.32 12.21
C HIS A 218 12.11 15.66 11.54
N GLY A 219 13.06 16.56 11.28
CA GLY A 219 12.79 17.87 10.66
C GLY A 219 13.30 18.01 9.23
N VAL A 220 13.95 16.98 8.69
CA VAL A 220 14.67 17.09 7.42
C VAL A 220 13.67 16.97 6.27
N PRO A 221 13.47 18.03 5.45
CA PRO A 221 12.49 17.99 4.36
C PRO A 221 12.96 17.07 3.24
N TYR A 222 12.04 16.26 2.72
CA TYR A 222 12.28 15.39 1.57
C TYR A 222 11.04 15.25 0.70
N ILE A 223 11.26 14.80 -0.53
CA ILE A 223 10.21 14.48 -1.50
C ILE A 223 10.26 12.98 -1.80
N VAL A 224 9.09 12.37 -1.93
CA VAL A 224 8.94 10.96 -2.34
C VAL A 224 8.45 10.86 -3.78
N PHE A 225 8.58 9.67 -4.37
CA PHE A 225 8.10 9.44 -5.73
C PHE A 225 6.58 9.51 -5.78
N HIS A 226 5.91 8.71 -4.94
CA HIS A 226 4.47 8.79 -4.79
C HIS A 226 4.02 8.95 -3.35
N ASP A 227 2.83 9.53 -3.19
CA ASP A 227 2.19 9.75 -1.88
C ASP A 227 1.67 8.42 -1.30
N GLY A 228 2.60 7.58 -0.84
CA GLY A 228 2.32 6.29 -0.24
C GLY A 228 2.70 6.20 1.24
N TYR A 229 3.50 7.13 1.77
CA TYR A 229 4.22 6.91 3.03
C TYR A 229 3.58 7.54 4.27
N GLY A 230 2.48 8.29 4.12
CA GLY A 230 1.89 9.12 5.18
C GLY A 230 1.79 8.44 6.55
N TYR A 231 1.30 7.20 6.60
CA TYR A 231 1.23 6.41 7.83
C TYR A 231 2.57 6.22 8.55
N PHE A 232 3.64 5.93 7.80
CA PHE A 232 5.00 5.80 8.35
C PHE A 232 5.52 7.17 8.81
N GLU A 233 5.30 8.18 7.97
CA GLU A 233 5.83 9.53 8.15
C GLU A 233 5.23 10.20 9.39
N HIS A 234 3.91 10.18 9.53
CA HIS A 234 3.20 10.75 10.68
C HIS A 234 3.54 10.00 11.97
N HIS A 235 3.64 8.67 11.93
CA HIS A 235 3.93 7.86 13.12
C HIS A 235 5.36 8.07 13.64
N TYR A 236 6.32 8.31 12.76
CA TYR A 236 7.73 8.53 13.11
C TYR A 236 8.18 9.99 13.09
N GLY A 237 7.28 10.93 12.79
CA GLY A 237 7.53 12.36 12.81
C GLY A 237 8.50 12.80 11.72
N LEU A 238 8.32 12.31 10.50
CA LEU A 238 9.12 12.72 9.34
C LEU A 238 8.53 13.98 8.68
N ASN A 239 9.38 14.79 8.05
CA ASN A 239 8.98 16.05 7.40
C ASN A 239 8.79 15.85 5.88
N HIS A 240 7.62 15.34 5.51
CA HIS A 240 7.21 15.19 4.12
C HIS A 240 7.00 16.57 3.48
N ALA A 241 7.81 16.92 2.49
CA ALA A 241 7.68 18.18 1.76
C ALA A 241 6.79 18.06 0.51
N GLY A 242 6.64 16.85 -0.04
CA GLY A 242 5.78 16.61 -1.19
C GLY A 242 6.03 15.26 -1.87
N ALA A 243 5.24 15.00 -2.91
CA ALA A 243 5.38 13.83 -3.78
C ALA A 243 5.45 14.26 -5.25
N ILE A 244 6.24 13.53 -6.06
CA ILE A 244 6.35 13.78 -7.50
C ILE A 244 5.02 13.53 -8.21
N THR A 245 4.30 12.48 -7.80
CA THR A 245 3.01 12.10 -8.36
C THR A 245 2.15 11.45 -7.28
N VAL A 246 0.83 11.57 -7.38
CA VAL A 246 -0.08 10.83 -6.50
C VAL A 246 -0.50 9.50 -7.13
N SER A 247 -0.67 9.49 -8.46
CA SER A 247 -0.88 8.28 -9.27
C SER A 247 0.44 7.91 -9.94
N PRO A 248 1.21 6.95 -9.42
CA PRO A 248 2.58 6.73 -9.89
C PRO A 248 2.69 6.24 -11.34
N GLU A 249 1.60 5.72 -11.90
CA GLU A 249 1.52 5.31 -13.31
C GLU A 249 1.39 6.49 -14.28
N ARG A 250 0.95 7.66 -13.78
CA ARG A 250 0.79 8.86 -14.59
C ARG A 250 2.04 9.73 -14.45
N GLN A 251 2.67 10.02 -15.60
CA GLN A 251 3.79 10.95 -15.62
C GLN A 251 3.31 12.38 -15.32
N PRO A 252 4.02 13.14 -14.46
CA PRO A 252 3.69 14.53 -14.22
C PRO A 252 3.92 15.36 -15.49
N GLY A 253 3.03 16.31 -15.75
CA GLY A 253 3.18 17.27 -16.84
C GLY A 253 4.32 18.27 -16.58
N ALA A 254 4.72 19.00 -17.63
CA ALA A 254 5.83 19.96 -17.57
C ALA A 254 5.65 21.06 -16.50
N LYS A 255 4.41 21.53 -16.30
CA LYS A 255 4.06 22.51 -15.25
C LYS A 255 4.39 21.97 -13.86
N LYS A 256 3.90 20.77 -13.53
CA LYS A 256 4.17 20.13 -12.24
C LYS A 256 5.66 19.84 -12.04
N VAL A 257 6.38 19.48 -13.10
CA VAL A 257 7.84 19.32 -13.05
C VAL A 257 8.55 20.64 -12.71
N ALA A 258 8.07 21.77 -13.23
CA ALA A 258 8.62 23.08 -12.87
C ALA A 258 8.35 23.45 -11.41
N GLU A 259 7.10 23.28 -10.95
CA GLU A 259 6.68 23.49 -9.55
C GLU A 259 7.52 22.66 -8.58
N LEU A 260 7.70 21.36 -8.86
CA LEU A 260 8.52 20.49 -8.01
C LEU A 260 9.99 20.95 -7.95
N ARG A 261 10.54 21.52 -9.02
CA ARG A 261 11.93 22.04 -9.02
C ARG A 261 12.06 23.30 -8.18
N GLU A 262 11.03 24.13 -8.18
CA GLU A 262 10.91 25.30 -7.31
C GLU A 262 10.80 24.85 -5.86
N GLU A 263 9.87 23.95 -5.53
CA GLU A 263 9.70 23.36 -4.19
C GLU A 263 11.02 22.77 -3.66
N ILE A 264 11.74 22.00 -4.49
CA ILE A 264 13.05 21.42 -4.15
C ILE A 264 14.05 22.50 -3.73
N THR A 265 14.06 23.62 -4.44
CA THR A 265 15.03 24.70 -4.23
C THR A 265 14.64 25.57 -3.04
N GLU A 266 13.38 25.97 -2.96
CA GLU A 266 12.86 26.87 -1.91
C GLU A 266 12.86 26.21 -0.53
N HIS A 267 12.46 24.94 -0.44
CA HIS A 267 12.33 24.22 0.83
C HIS A 267 13.63 23.55 1.27
N ASN A 268 14.74 23.77 0.58
CA ASN A 268 16.04 23.14 0.86
C ASN A 268 15.92 21.61 1.03
N VAL A 269 15.17 20.98 0.13
CA VAL A 269 14.90 19.53 0.15
C VAL A 269 16.22 18.76 0.18
N LYS A 270 16.40 17.94 1.21
CA LYS A 270 17.63 17.17 1.41
C LYS A 270 17.71 15.99 0.45
N CYS A 271 16.58 15.33 0.22
CA CYS A 271 16.48 14.10 -0.53
C CYS A 271 15.24 14.04 -1.42
N VAL A 272 15.41 13.45 -2.59
CA VAL A 272 14.31 12.95 -3.41
C VAL A 272 14.40 11.43 -3.49
N PHE A 273 13.35 10.75 -3.05
CA PHE A 273 13.27 9.31 -3.06
C PHE A 273 12.59 8.81 -4.33
N SER A 274 13.20 7.79 -4.94
CA SER A 274 12.65 6.99 -6.03
C SER A 274 12.14 5.65 -5.51
N GLU A 275 11.50 4.85 -6.36
CA GLU A 275 11.00 3.53 -5.97
C GLU A 275 11.32 2.46 -7.01
N PRO A 276 11.47 1.20 -6.61
CA PRO A 276 11.80 0.11 -7.52
C PRO A 276 10.75 -0.13 -8.60
N GLN A 277 9.48 0.17 -8.32
CA GLN A 277 8.35 -0.13 -9.20
C GLN A 277 8.22 0.87 -10.37
N PHE A 278 8.90 2.02 -10.31
CA PHE A 278 8.72 3.12 -11.26
C PHE A 278 10.00 3.52 -12.00
N SER A 279 9.82 4.18 -13.15
CA SER A 279 10.94 4.54 -14.03
C SER A 279 11.84 5.62 -13.40
N PRO A 280 13.17 5.41 -13.36
CA PRO A 280 14.10 6.42 -12.83
C PRO A 280 14.26 7.64 -13.76
N ALA A 281 13.73 7.59 -14.99
CA ALA A 281 13.91 8.65 -15.98
C ALA A 281 13.31 9.99 -15.53
N ILE A 282 12.13 9.97 -14.91
CA ILE A 282 11.46 11.20 -14.45
C ILE A 282 12.23 11.83 -13.28
N VAL A 283 12.73 11.03 -12.34
CA VAL A 283 13.56 11.48 -11.23
C VAL A 283 14.84 12.12 -11.75
N LYS A 284 15.48 11.51 -12.76
CA LYS A 284 16.65 12.09 -13.42
C LYS A 284 16.36 13.44 -14.08
N THR A 285 15.21 13.58 -14.75
CA THR A 285 14.79 14.83 -15.39
C THR A 285 14.52 15.94 -14.37
N LEU A 286 13.80 15.62 -13.30
CA LEU A 286 13.50 16.55 -12.19
C LEU A 286 14.79 17.07 -11.55
N LEU A 287 15.75 16.19 -11.31
CA LEU A 287 16.95 16.51 -10.54
C LEU A 287 18.12 17.00 -11.39
N SER A 288 17.99 17.05 -12.72
CA SER A 288 19.04 17.50 -13.61
C SER A 288 19.45 18.94 -13.29
N GLY A 289 20.71 19.13 -12.88
CA GLY A 289 21.27 20.43 -12.49
C GLY A 289 21.07 20.79 -11.01
N THR A 290 20.43 19.93 -10.21
CA THR A 290 20.31 20.09 -8.76
C THR A 290 21.44 19.36 -8.02
N LYS A 291 21.67 19.72 -6.76
CA LYS A 291 22.62 19.02 -5.86
C LYS A 291 21.93 18.12 -4.83
N VAL A 292 20.63 17.85 -5.02
CA VAL A 292 19.85 17.08 -4.06
C VAL A 292 20.22 15.61 -4.10
N ASN A 293 20.27 14.99 -2.91
CA ASN A 293 20.59 13.58 -2.80
C ASN A 293 19.43 12.72 -3.31
N THR A 294 19.75 11.51 -3.79
CA THR A 294 18.75 10.53 -4.18
C THR A 294 18.95 9.22 -3.44
N ALA A 295 17.85 8.56 -3.14
CA ALA A 295 17.83 7.21 -2.62
C ALA A 295 16.55 6.48 -3.08
N VAL A 296 16.44 5.21 -2.73
CA VAL A 296 15.28 4.38 -3.07
C VAL A 296 14.51 4.07 -1.78
N LEU A 297 13.20 4.29 -1.81
CA LEU A 297 12.25 3.73 -0.86
C LEU A 297 11.53 2.56 -1.52
N ASP A 298 11.36 1.45 -0.81
CA ASP A 298 10.67 0.28 -1.33
C ASP A 298 9.43 -0.04 -0.47
N PRO A 299 8.25 0.47 -0.85
CA PRO A 299 7.04 0.37 -0.03
C PRO A 299 6.48 -1.05 0.04
N LEU A 300 6.93 -1.95 -0.84
CA LEU A 300 6.51 -3.35 -0.89
C LEU A 300 7.55 -4.32 -0.32
N GLY A 301 8.76 -3.85 0.03
CA GLY A 301 9.83 -4.68 0.56
C GLY A 301 10.23 -5.81 -0.39
N SER A 302 10.44 -5.49 -1.66
CA SER A 302 10.73 -6.37 -2.79
C SER A 302 11.83 -7.40 -2.54
N ASP A 303 12.87 -7.02 -1.80
CA ASP A 303 14.00 -7.89 -1.48
C ASP A 303 13.85 -8.68 -0.16
N ILE A 304 12.82 -8.39 0.64
CA ILE A 304 12.59 -9.05 1.93
C ILE A 304 12.09 -10.49 1.69
N LYS A 305 12.85 -11.49 2.14
CA LYS A 305 12.38 -12.89 2.04
C LYS A 305 11.25 -13.15 3.02
N LEU A 306 10.22 -13.87 2.57
CA LEU A 306 9.10 -14.25 3.43
C LEU A 306 9.60 -15.16 4.56
N SER A 307 9.29 -14.77 5.79
CA SER A 307 9.61 -15.48 7.03
C SER A 307 8.76 -14.91 8.16
N PRO A 308 8.71 -15.56 9.34
CA PRO A 308 8.00 -15.02 10.49
C PRO A 308 8.51 -13.66 11.01
N ASN A 309 9.69 -13.20 10.54
CA ASN A 309 10.23 -11.89 10.89
C ASN A 309 10.10 -10.84 9.76
N ALA A 310 9.62 -11.24 8.58
CA ALA A 310 9.70 -10.43 7.36
C ALA A 310 9.08 -9.04 7.52
N TYR A 311 7.96 -8.91 8.23
CA TYR A 311 7.31 -7.62 8.44
C TYR A 311 8.17 -6.66 9.29
N PHE A 312 8.87 -7.18 10.29
CA PHE A 312 9.78 -6.36 11.11
C PHE A 312 11.01 -5.95 10.31
N ASP A 313 11.53 -6.86 9.49
CA ASP A 313 12.67 -6.59 8.62
C ASP A 313 12.31 -5.55 7.54
N PHE A 314 11.08 -5.58 7.02
CA PHE A 314 10.51 -4.57 6.14
C PHE A 314 10.49 -3.19 6.81
N LEU A 315 9.88 -3.04 8.00
CA LEU A 315 9.82 -1.75 8.68
C LEU A 315 11.22 -1.18 9.00
N LYS A 316 12.16 -2.04 9.42
CA LYS A 316 13.56 -1.66 9.66
C LYS A 316 14.27 -1.26 8.37
N SER A 317 14.04 -1.99 7.28
CA SER A 317 14.61 -1.68 5.97
C SER A 317 14.12 -0.32 5.48
N LEU A 318 12.81 -0.06 5.55
CA LEU A 318 12.22 1.22 5.17
C LEU A 318 12.78 2.37 6.02
N SER A 319 12.85 2.20 7.34
CA SER A 319 13.50 3.14 8.26
C SER A 319 14.96 3.43 7.88
N HIS A 320 15.72 2.40 7.52
CA HIS A 320 17.11 2.55 7.09
C HIS A 320 17.20 3.29 5.75
N GLN A 321 16.32 3.01 4.79
CA GLN A 321 16.28 3.70 3.50
C GLN A 321 16.07 5.21 3.69
N PHE A 322 15.10 5.63 4.51
CA PHE A 322 14.93 7.03 4.90
C PHE A 322 16.22 7.62 5.51
N SER A 323 16.77 6.96 6.54
CA SER A 323 17.98 7.43 7.22
C SER A 323 19.22 7.49 6.33
N SER A 324 19.31 6.66 5.30
CA SER A 324 20.49 6.59 4.43
C SER A 324 20.72 7.86 3.62
N CYS A 325 19.66 8.63 3.38
CA CYS A 325 19.71 9.86 2.59
C CYS A 325 19.55 11.11 3.48
N LEU A 326 18.69 11.06 4.49
CA LEU A 326 18.33 12.23 5.29
C LEU A 326 19.41 12.66 6.32
N LYS A 327 20.37 11.78 6.63
CA LYS A 327 21.46 12.06 7.56
C LYS A 327 22.56 12.96 6.97
#